data_AF-A0A6I1KKK1-F1
#
_entry.id   AF-A0A6I1KKK1-F1
#
_cell.length_a   1.000
_cell.length_b   1.000
_cell.length_c   1.000
_cell.angle_alpha   90.00
_cell.angle_beta   90.00
_cell.angle_gamma   90.00
#
_symmetry.space_group_name_H-M   'P 1'
#
loop_
_entity.id
_entity.type
_entity.pdbx_description
1 polymer ?
#
loop_
_entity_poly.entity_id
_entity_poly.type
_entity_poly.pdbx_seq_one_letter_code
_entity_poly.pdbx_strand_id
1 'polypeptide(L)'
;MAERGGDISQGPELAVVVKTLQERARTMVEMADGALFYYRSAVAYDEEAAAKFLKPEVAPLFEALLEKLEALADFTQQGIEGVFKELCAEKGIKLGQIGPAVRVALAGGTASPGIYEVIEALGKEETRKRLRRALEYVRG
;
A
#
# COMPACT_ATOMS: atom_id res chain seq x y z
N MET A 1 -14.55 -7.60 -12.33
CA MET A 1 -13.08 -7.48 -12.17
C MET A 1 -12.36 -7.50 -13.51
N ALA A 2 -12.52 -8.55 -14.33
CA ALA A 2 -11.88 -8.65 -15.65
C ALA A 2 -12.21 -7.46 -16.58
N GLU A 3 -13.48 -7.07 -16.69
CA GLU A 3 -13.92 -5.91 -17.50
C GLU A 3 -13.34 -4.56 -17.03
N ARG A 4 -12.80 -4.50 -15.80
CA ARG A 4 -12.19 -3.32 -15.17
C ARG A 4 -10.65 -3.39 -15.14
N GLY A 5 -10.08 -4.38 -15.84
CA GLY A 5 -8.63 -4.62 -15.93
C GLY A 5 -8.02 -5.24 -14.68
N GLY A 6 -8.80 -5.92 -13.84
CA GLY A 6 -8.30 -6.68 -12.69
C GLY A 6 -8.34 -8.19 -12.93
N ASP A 7 -7.30 -8.90 -12.53
CA ASP A 7 -7.19 -10.36 -12.57
C ASP A 7 -7.23 -10.92 -11.15
N ILE A 8 -8.33 -11.59 -10.80
CA ILE A 8 -8.54 -12.16 -9.46
C ILE A 8 -7.61 -13.34 -9.14
N SER A 9 -6.92 -13.89 -10.15
CA SER A 9 -5.90 -14.91 -9.95
C SER A 9 -4.53 -14.32 -9.57
N GLN A 10 -4.35 -13.01 -9.68
CA GLN A 10 -3.07 -12.30 -9.50
C GLN A 10 -3.07 -11.41 -8.25
N GLY A 11 -3.80 -11.80 -7.21
CA GLY A 11 -3.94 -11.01 -5.99
C GLY A 11 -4.32 -11.85 -4.77
N PRO A 12 -4.68 -11.18 -3.66
CA PRO A 12 -5.06 -11.86 -2.42
C PRO A 12 -6.38 -12.62 -2.58
N GLU A 13 -6.66 -13.54 -1.65
CA GLU A 13 -7.96 -14.21 -1.57
C GLU A 13 -9.11 -13.19 -1.51
N LEU A 14 -10.17 -13.42 -2.29
CA LEU A 14 -11.32 -12.50 -2.36
C LEU A 14 -11.92 -12.22 -0.98
N ALA A 15 -11.99 -13.23 -0.11
CA ALA A 15 -12.50 -13.08 1.25
C ALA A 15 -11.65 -12.11 2.09
N VAL A 16 -10.33 -12.06 1.88
CA VAL A 16 -9.43 -11.11 2.56
C VAL A 16 -9.73 -9.70 2.04
N VAL A 17 -9.79 -9.52 0.71
CA VAL A 17 -10.07 -8.21 0.10
C VAL A 17 -11.43 -7.67 0.53
N VAL A 18 -12.48 -8.49 0.53
CA VAL A 18 -13.83 -8.12 0.97
C VAL A 18 -13.80 -7.61 2.41
N LYS A 19 -13.09 -8.27 3.33
CA LYS A 19 -12.97 -7.81 4.72
C LYS A 19 -12.39 -6.39 4.83
N THR A 20 -11.43 -6.03 3.97
CA THR A 20 -10.83 -4.67 3.98
C THR A 20 -11.79 -3.57 3.48
N LEU A 21 -12.83 -3.94 2.73
CA LEU A 21 -13.70 -2.99 2.03
C LEU A 21 -15.16 -3.01 2.49
N GLN A 22 -15.63 -4.09 3.11
CA GLN A 22 -17.05 -4.32 3.43
C GLN A 22 -17.67 -3.23 4.32
N GLU A 23 -16.89 -2.65 5.25
CA GLU A 23 -17.38 -1.60 6.15
C GLU A 23 -17.33 -0.20 5.49
N ARG A 24 -16.67 -0.07 4.34
CA ARG A 24 -16.36 1.21 3.69
C ARG A 24 -17.20 1.44 2.42
N ALA A 25 -17.54 0.37 1.71
CA ALA A 25 -18.31 0.44 0.47
C ALA A 25 -19.82 0.42 0.74
N ARG A 26 -20.57 1.27 0.02
CA ARG A 26 -22.04 1.30 0.08
C ARG A 26 -22.69 0.43 -0.99
N THR A 27 -21.94 0.09 -2.05
CA THR A 27 -22.41 -0.74 -3.15
C THR A 27 -21.35 -1.77 -3.56
N MET A 28 -21.79 -2.85 -4.22
CA MET A 28 -20.87 -3.83 -4.82
C MET A 28 -19.99 -3.21 -5.91
N VAL A 29 -20.47 -2.16 -6.58
CA VAL A 29 -19.71 -1.41 -7.57
C VAL A 29 -18.55 -0.67 -6.90
N GLU A 30 -18.83 0.07 -5.83
CA GLU A 30 -17.80 0.75 -5.03
C GLU A 30 -16.79 -0.22 -4.43
N MET A 31 -17.26 -1.38 -3.96
CA MET A 31 -16.36 -2.43 -3.45
C MET A 31 -15.46 -2.98 -4.56
N ALA A 32 -16.01 -3.24 -5.74
CA ALA A 32 -15.21 -3.70 -6.88
C ALA A 32 -14.17 -2.65 -7.29
N ASP A 33 -14.53 -1.36 -7.30
CA ASP A 33 -13.60 -0.27 -7.60
C ASP A 33 -12.49 -0.16 -6.56
N GLY A 34 -12.83 -0.22 -5.28
CA GLY A 34 -11.87 -0.22 -4.18
C GLY A 34 -10.97 -1.47 -4.16
N ALA A 35 -11.41 -2.57 -4.76
CA ALA A 35 -10.64 -3.80 -4.85
C ALA A 35 -9.63 -3.81 -6.01
N LEU A 36 -9.78 -2.96 -7.02
CA LEU A 36 -9.03 -3.07 -8.28
C LEU A 36 -7.52 -3.05 -8.10
N PHE A 37 -7.01 -2.24 -7.18
CA PHE A 37 -5.56 -2.13 -6.97
C PHE A 37 -4.94 -3.42 -6.43
N TYR A 38 -5.70 -4.28 -5.75
CA TYR A 38 -5.21 -5.59 -5.30
C TYR A 38 -4.96 -6.56 -6.46
N TYR A 39 -5.63 -6.37 -7.59
CA TYR A 39 -5.68 -7.32 -8.71
C TYR A 39 -5.10 -6.77 -10.00
N ARG A 40 -4.36 -5.66 -9.93
CA ARG A 40 -3.64 -5.07 -11.05
C ARG A 40 -2.15 -5.36 -10.92
N SER A 41 -1.54 -5.87 -11.99
CA SER A 41 -0.11 -6.16 -12.06
C SER A 41 0.77 -4.91 -11.95
N ALA A 42 0.25 -3.77 -12.40
CA ALA A 42 0.84 -2.45 -12.28
C ALA A 42 -0.16 -1.45 -11.68
N VAL A 43 0.23 -0.85 -10.55
CA VAL A 43 -0.49 0.27 -9.95
C VAL A 43 -0.20 1.54 -10.76
N ALA A 44 -1.23 2.14 -11.35
CA ALA A 44 -1.10 3.48 -11.93
C ALA A 44 -1.23 4.50 -10.79
N TYR A 45 -0.31 5.47 -10.74
CA TYR A 45 -0.41 6.54 -9.76
C TYR A 45 -1.34 7.63 -10.27
N ASP A 46 -2.25 8.06 -9.42
CA ASP A 46 -2.96 9.33 -9.56
C ASP A 46 -1.93 10.46 -9.59
N GLU A 47 -1.97 11.28 -10.63
CA GLU A 47 -0.93 12.28 -10.90
C GLU A 47 -0.84 13.34 -9.78
N GLU A 48 -1.99 13.79 -9.28
CA GLU A 48 -2.05 14.78 -8.20
C GLU A 48 -1.52 14.20 -6.88
N ALA A 49 -1.91 12.97 -6.53
CA ALA A 49 -1.44 12.29 -5.33
C ALA A 49 0.07 11.96 -5.43
N ALA A 50 0.54 11.50 -6.58
CA ALA A 50 1.96 11.24 -6.83
C ALA A 50 2.78 12.52 -6.66
N ALA A 51 2.42 13.61 -7.34
CA ALA A 51 3.12 14.89 -7.23
C ALA A 51 3.14 15.43 -5.79
N LYS A 52 2.08 15.17 -5.02
CA LYS A 52 1.98 15.64 -3.64
C LYS A 52 2.78 14.81 -2.64
N PHE A 53 2.82 13.48 -2.79
CA PHE A 53 3.31 12.57 -1.75
C PHE A 53 4.52 11.71 -2.15
N LEU A 54 4.75 11.48 -3.45
CA LEU A 54 5.92 10.76 -3.96
C LEU A 54 7.00 11.78 -4.35
N LYS A 55 7.61 12.41 -3.35
CA LYS A 55 8.70 13.38 -3.51
C LYS A 55 10.06 12.75 -3.20
N PRO A 56 11.19 13.28 -3.71
CA PRO A 56 12.52 12.77 -3.39
C PRO A 56 12.81 12.63 -1.88
N GLU A 57 12.23 13.52 -1.07
CA GLU A 57 12.34 13.52 0.40
C GLU A 57 11.80 12.25 1.07
N VAL A 58 10.88 11.50 0.43
CA VAL A 58 10.35 10.25 1.01
C VAL A 58 11.22 9.02 0.72
N ALA A 59 12.21 9.14 -0.18
CA ALA A 59 13.13 8.04 -0.51
C ALA A 59 13.79 7.37 0.71
N PRO A 60 14.43 8.11 1.65
CA PRO A 60 15.04 7.49 2.84
C PRO A 60 14.02 6.81 3.76
N LEU A 61 12.76 7.25 3.74
CA LEU A 61 11.69 6.62 4.52
C LEU A 61 11.25 5.29 3.89
N PHE A 62 11.17 5.23 2.56
CA PHE A 62 10.85 4.00 1.84
C PHE A 62 11.97 2.96 1.93
N GLU A 63 13.23 3.36 1.87
CA GLU A 63 14.37 2.48 2.07
C GLU A 63 14.34 1.82 3.45
N ALA A 64 14.18 2.62 4.51
CA ALA A 64 14.10 2.11 5.87
C ALA A 64 12.85 1.25 6.10
N LEU A 65 11.70 1.62 5.51
CA LEU A 65 10.48 0.81 5.58
C LEU A 65 10.67 -0.55 4.88
N LEU A 66 11.28 -0.56 3.69
CA LEU A 66 11.59 -1.78 2.95
C LEU A 66 12.48 -2.71 3.77
N GLU A 67 13.57 -2.21 4.33
CA GLU A 67 14.50 -3.00 5.16
C GLU A 67 13.79 -3.65 6.35
N LYS A 68 12.97 -2.89 7.09
CA LYS A 68 12.24 -3.41 8.25
C LYS A 68 11.16 -4.42 7.87
N LEU A 69 10.40 -4.16 6.81
CA LEU A 69 9.42 -5.12 6.30
C LEU A 69 10.08 -6.41 5.78
N GLU A 70 11.30 -6.31 5.25
CA GLU A 70 12.10 -7.46 4.83
C GLU A 70 12.57 -8.31 6.00
N ALA A 71 12.96 -7.68 7.11
CA ALA A 71 13.34 -8.36 8.34
C ALA A 71 12.14 -8.92 9.13
N LEU A 72 10.92 -8.42 8.88
CA LEU A 72 9.73 -8.83 9.60
C LEU A 72 9.36 -10.30 9.31
N ALA A 73 9.39 -11.13 10.36
CA ALA A 73 9.02 -12.56 10.31
C ALA A 73 7.50 -12.76 10.44
N ASP A 74 6.87 -12.02 11.35
CA ASP A 74 5.41 -12.01 11.54
C ASP A 74 4.78 -10.90 10.70
N PHE A 75 4.30 -11.27 9.50
CA PHE A 75 3.70 -10.33 8.54
C PHE A 75 2.20 -10.10 8.79
N THR A 76 1.77 -10.08 10.05
CA THR A 76 0.40 -9.70 10.45
C THR A 76 0.26 -8.19 10.59
N GLN A 77 -0.97 -7.69 10.64
CA GLN A 77 -1.24 -6.26 10.93
C GLN A 77 -0.50 -5.73 12.16
N GLN A 78 -0.41 -6.51 13.24
CA GLN A 78 0.28 -6.09 14.46
C GLN A 78 1.79 -5.95 14.24
N GLY A 79 2.41 -6.91 13.54
CA GLY A 79 3.82 -6.84 13.16
C GLY A 79 4.12 -5.65 12.25
N ILE A 80 3.27 -5.43 11.24
CA ILE A 80 3.38 -4.30 10.31
C ILE A 80 3.22 -2.98 11.07
N GLU A 81 2.23 -2.84 11.95
CA GLU A 81 2.06 -1.64 12.77
C GLU A 81 3.29 -1.38 13.64
N GLY A 82 3.90 -2.42 14.20
CA GLY A 82 5.16 -2.35 14.94
C GLY A 82 6.30 -1.74 14.12
N VAL A 83 6.47 -2.20 12.87
CA VAL A 83 7.46 -1.63 11.93
C VAL A 83 7.23 -0.14 11.68
N PHE A 84 5.97 0.29 11.48
CA PHE A 84 5.66 1.70 11.29
C PHE A 84 5.94 2.53 12.54
N LYS A 85 5.62 2.02 13.73
CA LYS A 85 5.92 2.70 15.00
C LYS A 85 7.42 2.88 15.19
N GLU A 86 8.21 1.83 14.95
CA GLU A 86 9.66 1.88 15.03
C GLU A 86 10.25 2.89 14.04
N LEU A 87 9.84 2.83 12.78
CA LEU A 87 10.28 3.78 11.75
C LEU A 87 9.95 5.23 12.11
N CYS A 88 8.73 5.49 12.60
CA CYS A 88 8.30 6.82 13.03
C CYS A 88 9.16 7.33 14.19
N ALA A 89 9.45 6.48 15.18
CA ALA A 89 10.32 6.82 16.31
C ALA A 89 11.75 7.11 15.86
N GLU A 90 12.33 6.26 15.01
CA GLU A 90 13.71 6.39 14.52
C GLU A 90 13.91 7.65 13.68
N LYS A 91 12.95 7.97 12.80
CA LYS A 91 13.05 9.14 11.90
C LYS A 91 12.47 10.42 12.51
N GLY A 92 11.92 10.37 13.72
CA GLY A 92 11.30 11.52 14.39
C GLY A 92 10.06 12.05 13.65
N ILE A 93 9.31 11.18 12.97
CA ILE A 93 8.13 11.54 12.18
C ILE A 93 6.86 10.89 12.75
N LYS A 94 5.70 11.37 12.30
CA LYS A 94 4.40 10.77 12.60
C LYS A 94 3.90 9.93 11.43
N LEU A 95 3.02 8.97 11.70
CA LEU A 95 2.36 8.15 10.67
C LEU A 95 1.69 9.00 9.58
N GLY A 96 1.10 10.15 9.95
CA GLY A 96 0.48 11.08 8.98
C GLY A 96 1.45 11.69 7.96
N GLN A 97 2.76 11.64 8.22
CA GLN A 97 3.79 12.18 7.31
C GLN A 97 4.27 11.14 6.28
N ILE A 98 4.21 9.85 6.60
CA ILE A 98 4.65 8.76 5.70
C ILE A 98 3.48 7.97 5.11
N GLY A 99 2.39 7.83 5.86
CA GLY A 99 1.23 7.01 5.49
C GLY A 99 0.61 7.37 4.14
N PRO A 100 0.41 8.66 3.79
CA PRO A 100 -0.09 9.03 2.47
C PRO A 100 0.82 8.57 1.33
N ALA A 101 2.15 8.72 1.45
CA ALA A 101 3.10 8.30 0.43
C ALA A 101 3.07 6.77 0.23
N VAL A 102 3.00 6.00 1.33
CA VAL A 102 2.88 4.54 1.24
C VAL A 102 1.53 4.14 0.62
N ARG A 103 0.43 4.80 0.94
CA ARG A 103 -0.86 4.52 0.27
C ARG A 103 -0.79 4.73 -1.23
N VAL A 104 -0.19 5.84 -1.69
CA VAL A 104 0.00 6.09 -3.12
C VAL A 104 0.88 5.01 -3.75
N ALA A 105 1.99 4.65 -3.10
CA ALA A 105 2.88 3.58 -3.57
C ALA A 105 2.16 2.24 -3.74
N LEU A 106 1.28 1.87 -2.79
CA LEU A 106 0.63 0.57 -2.78
C LEU A 106 -0.68 0.53 -3.58
N ALA A 107 -1.47 1.58 -3.56
CA ALA A 107 -2.84 1.58 -4.10
C ALA A 107 -3.05 2.51 -5.29
N GLY A 108 -2.08 3.38 -5.60
CA GLY A 108 -2.18 4.32 -6.71
C GLY A 108 -2.71 5.68 -6.32
N GLY A 109 -3.31 5.80 -5.13
CA GLY A 109 -3.87 7.05 -4.64
C GLY A 109 -3.97 7.05 -3.12
N THR A 110 -4.61 8.09 -2.58
CA THR A 110 -4.78 8.25 -1.12
C THR A 110 -5.98 7.49 -0.57
N ALA A 111 -6.98 7.20 -1.40
CA ALA A 111 -8.16 6.43 -1.03
C ALA A 111 -7.82 4.93 -1.00
N SER A 112 -7.72 4.37 0.21
CA SER A 112 -7.51 2.93 0.44
C SER A 112 -8.04 2.53 1.83
N PRO A 113 -8.20 1.23 2.10
CA PRO A 113 -8.44 0.71 3.45
C PRO A 113 -7.35 1.11 4.47
N GLY A 114 -7.38 0.49 5.66
CA GLY A 114 -6.30 0.66 6.63
C GLY A 114 -4.95 0.31 5.99
N ILE A 115 -3.92 1.14 6.16
CA ILE A 115 -2.61 0.90 5.53
C ILE A 115 -2.02 -0.46 5.93
N TYR A 116 -2.24 -0.88 7.19
CA TYR A 116 -1.80 -2.18 7.69
C TYR A 116 -2.62 -3.34 7.08
N GLU A 117 -3.94 -3.18 6.95
CA GLU A 117 -4.83 -4.14 6.28
C GLU A 117 -4.40 -4.34 4.82
N VAL A 118 -4.08 -3.24 4.12
CA VAL A 118 -3.62 -3.28 2.73
C VAL A 118 -2.30 -4.02 2.60
N ILE A 119 -1.33 -3.73 3.46
CA ILE A 119 -0.02 -4.37 3.43
C ILE A 119 -0.15 -5.87 3.74
N GLU A 120 -0.91 -6.23 4.78
CA GLU A 120 -1.17 -7.63 5.12
C GLU A 120 -1.86 -8.36 3.96
N ALA A 121 -2.89 -7.75 3.37
CA ALA A 121 -3.62 -8.35 2.24
C ALA A 121 -2.73 -8.54 1.01
N LEU A 122 -1.95 -7.53 0.62
CA LEU A 122 -0.99 -7.65 -0.49
C LEU A 122 0.12 -8.69 -0.20
N GLY A 123 0.44 -8.88 1.08
CA GLY A 123 1.54 -9.71 1.52
C GLY A 123 2.91 -9.07 1.25
N LYS A 124 3.96 -9.76 1.70
CA LYS A 124 5.32 -9.23 1.77
C LYS A 124 5.92 -8.92 0.40
N GLU A 125 5.83 -9.85 -0.55
CA GLU A 125 6.50 -9.71 -1.84
C GLU A 125 5.90 -8.60 -2.71
N GLU A 126 4.56 -8.54 -2.82
CA GLU A 126 3.89 -7.50 -3.60
C GLU A 126 4.03 -6.11 -2.94
N THR A 127 3.96 -6.04 -1.60
CA THR A 127 4.27 -4.79 -0.87
C THR A 127 5.67 -4.28 -1.20
N ARG A 128 6.68 -5.15 -1.14
CA ARG A 128 8.08 -4.78 -1.46
C ARG A 128 8.23 -4.31 -2.90
N LYS A 129 7.66 -5.06 -3.85
CA LYS A 129 7.70 -4.71 -5.27
C LYS A 129 7.12 -3.32 -5.53
N ARG A 130 5.96 -3.01 -4.93
CA ARG A 130 5.30 -1.70 -5.08
C ARG A 130 6.10 -0.57 -4.42
N LEU A 131 6.61 -0.78 -3.21
CA LEU A 131 7.45 0.22 -2.53
C LEU A 131 8.75 0.50 -3.29
N ARG A 132 9.40 -0.52 -3.87
CA ARG A 132 10.60 -0.33 -4.71
C ARG A 132 10.30 0.47 -5.97
N ARG A 133 9.19 0.17 -6.65
CA ARG A 133 8.76 0.95 -7.81
C ARG A 133 8.49 2.41 -7.44
N ALA A 134 7.90 2.68 -6.28
CA ALA A 134 7.72 4.04 -5.79
C ALA A 134 9.06 4.70 -5.44
N LEU A 135 10.01 3.96 -4.88
CA LEU A 135 11.37 4.45 -4.62
C LEU A 135 12.12 4.82 -5.91
N GLU A 136 12.00 4.02 -6.96
CA GLU A 136 12.52 4.34 -8.30
C GLU A 136 11.85 5.60 -8.86
N TYR A 137 10.52 5.70 -8.73
CA TYR A 137 9.74 6.85 -9.19
C TYR A 137 10.19 8.17 -8.53
N VAL A 138 10.53 8.17 -7.24
CA VAL A 138 10.96 9.41 -6.54
C VAL A 138 12.43 9.77 -6.76
N ARG A 139 13.22 8.86 -7.33
CA ARG A 139 14.65 9.06 -7.61
C ARG A 139 14.93 9.45 -9.07
N GLY A 140 14.02 9.11 -9.99
CA GLY A 140 14.05 9.53 -11.39
C GLY A 140 13.57 10.97 -11.56
#